data_AF-A0AAD0I1D1-F1
#
_entry.id   AF-A0AAD0I1D1-F1
#
_cell.length_a   1.000
_cell.length_b   1.000
_cell.length_c   1.000
_cell.angle_alpha   90.00
_cell.angle_beta   90.00
_cell.angle_gamma   90.00
#
_symmetry.space_group_name_H-M   'P 1'
#
loop_
_entity.id
_entity.type
_entity.pdbx_description
1 polymer ?
#
loop_
_entity_poly.entity_id
_entity_poly.type
_entity_poly.pdbx_seq_one_letter_code
_entity_poly.pdbx_strand_id
1 'polypeptide(L)'
;MQNAEAKEHTQGRLHELFAEPYRAFENDSDERQMHIRTALHLLLVRPMSRGQVTLRVIHGWENGSFEPDDLQHVDYALRTLGDFRAVVSDFEQAARQNSPLPADATAILAAPLADAIADAEAGGKTLIPDIRETPAHWPDFEGGLALYTLFKMYHRLVYGEDDTYRCAQCETPHGLREIHEFHLEEGEFALLVPLREHVKDTPSLLVMHESQLGPIEQLFEQSLPLFDDF
;
A
#
# COMPACT_ATOMS: atom_id res chain seq x y z
N MET A 1 -20.15 6.10 -18.85
CA MET A 1 -19.67 6.50 -17.52
C MET A 1 -18.16 6.52 -17.60
N GLN A 2 -17.59 7.72 -17.67
CA GLN A 2 -16.16 7.97 -17.84
C GLN A 2 -15.61 8.30 -16.44
N ASN A 3 -15.02 7.31 -15.78
CA ASN A 3 -14.11 7.50 -14.66
C ASN A 3 -13.05 6.41 -14.79
N ALA A 4 -12.19 6.58 -15.79
CA ALA A 4 -11.09 5.67 -16.13
C ALA A 4 -9.73 6.34 -15.82
N GLU A 5 -9.69 7.20 -14.80
CA GLU A 5 -8.48 7.94 -14.45
C GLU A 5 -8.20 7.76 -12.96
N ALA A 6 -7.09 7.09 -12.65
CA ALA A 6 -6.49 7.16 -11.32
C ALA A 6 -5.96 8.57 -11.21
N LYS A 7 -6.63 9.40 -10.42
CA LYS A 7 -6.19 10.76 -10.21
C LYS A 7 -5.06 10.72 -9.20
N GLU A 8 -3.84 10.93 -9.69
CA GLU A 8 -2.69 11.17 -8.83
C GLU A 8 -2.83 12.57 -8.20
N HIS A 9 -2.40 12.70 -6.96
CA HIS A 9 -2.58 13.91 -6.15
C HIS A 9 -4.05 14.33 -5.96
N THR A 10 -4.93 13.37 -5.68
CA THR A 10 -6.32 13.67 -5.26
C THR A 10 -6.41 14.14 -3.82
N GLN A 11 -7.41 14.98 -3.57
CA GLN A 11 -7.89 15.24 -2.22
C GLN A 11 -8.40 13.95 -1.58
N GLY A 12 -7.64 13.41 -0.63
CA GLY A 12 -8.08 12.35 0.29
C GLY A 12 -8.29 12.89 1.71
N ARG A 13 -8.64 12.02 2.66
CA ARG A 13 -8.90 12.39 4.08
C ARG A 13 -7.91 13.37 4.73
N LEU A 14 -6.63 13.26 4.41
CA LEU A 14 -5.61 14.14 4.99
C LEU A 14 -5.72 15.59 4.49
N HIS A 15 -6.33 15.83 3.33
CA HIS A 15 -6.62 17.18 2.81
C HIS A 15 -7.72 17.89 3.58
N GLU A 16 -8.53 17.17 4.36
CA GLU A 16 -9.49 17.81 5.28
C GLU A 16 -8.84 18.27 6.59
N LEU A 17 -7.61 17.84 6.86
CA LEU A 17 -6.92 18.03 8.13
C LEU A 17 -5.72 18.95 8.00
N PHE A 18 -4.97 18.83 6.90
CA PHE A 18 -3.81 19.65 6.62
C PHE A 18 -4.15 20.66 5.52
N ALA A 19 -3.74 21.90 5.71
CA ALA A 19 -3.88 22.94 4.69
C ALA A 19 -3.03 22.63 3.44
N GLU A 20 -1.84 22.07 3.64
CA GLU A 20 -0.90 21.67 2.58
C GLU A 20 -0.38 20.23 2.83
N PRO A 21 -1.18 19.18 2.61
CA PRO A 21 -0.82 17.81 2.98
C PRO A 21 0.41 17.27 2.24
N TYR A 22 0.66 17.70 1.00
CA TYR A 22 1.87 17.32 0.25
C TYR A 22 3.16 17.92 0.83
N ARG A 23 3.05 18.97 1.64
CA ARG A 23 4.17 19.64 2.30
C ARG A 23 4.26 19.35 3.79
N ALA A 24 3.17 18.84 4.37
CA ALA A 24 3.07 18.51 5.78
C ALA A 24 4.09 17.46 6.26
N PHE A 25 4.64 16.68 5.32
CA PHE A 25 5.58 15.60 5.59
C PHE A 25 7.01 15.87 5.08
N GLU A 26 7.26 17.04 4.47
CA GLU A 26 8.60 17.49 4.06
C GLU A 26 9.53 17.56 5.27
N ASN A 27 10.80 17.17 5.11
CA ASN A 27 11.76 17.04 6.22
C ASN A 27 12.05 18.36 6.94
N ASP A 28 11.81 19.50 6.30
CA ASP A 28 11.95 20.85 6.86
C ASP A 28 10.66 21.39 7.51
N SER A 29 9.58 20.60 7.55
CA SER A 29 8.34 20.99 8.22
C SER A 29 8.47 20.90 9.74
N ASP A 30 8.31 22.05 10.43
CA ASP A 30 8.41 22.16 11.90
C ASP A 30 7.46 21.21 12.66
N GLU A 31 6.29 20.91 12.08
CA GLU A 31 5.23 20.10 12.70
C GLU A 31 5.17 18.66 12.15
N ARG A 32 6.15 18.24 11.34
CA ARG A 32 6.20 16.94 10.65
C ARG A 32 5.86 15.75 11.55
N GLN A 33 6.46 15.68 12.74
CA GLN A 33 6.21 14.58 13.69
C GLN A 33 4.76 14.55 14.19
N MET A 34 4.15 15.73 14.40
CA MET A 34 2.73 15.81 14.76
C MET A 34 1.84 15.38 13.59
N HIS A 35 2.19 15.75 12.35
CA HIS A 35 1.46 15.34 11.16
C HIS A 35 1.50 13.83 10.95
N ILE A 36 2.67 13.19 11.06
CA ILE A 36 2.84 11.74 10.96
C ILE A 36 1.97 11.04 11.99
N ARG A 37 2.05 11.46 13.27
CA ARG A 37 1.24 10.90 14.36
C ARG A 37 -0.26 11.04 14.09
N THR A 38 -0.69 12.21 13.62
CA THR A 38 -2.10 12.47 13.28
C THR A 38 -2.58 11.57 12.15
N ALA A 39 -1.77 11.41 11.09
CA ALA A 39 -2.07 10.53 9.98
C ALA A 39 -2.17 9.06 10.42
N LEU A 40 -1.19 8.57 11.20
CA LEU A 40 -1.19 7.21 11.75
C LEU A 40 -2.42 6.96 12.63
N HIS A 41 -2.78 7.90 13.51
CA HIS A 41 -3.96 7.74 14.35
C HIS A 41 -5.25 7.53 13.53
N LEU A 42 -5.43 8.38 12.52
CA LEU A 42 -6.65 8.39 11.71
C LEU A 42 -6.75 7.23 10.72
N LEU A 43 -5.64 6.91 10.06
CA LEU A 43 -5.62 5.97 8.94
C LEU A 43 -5.27 4.55 9.38
N LEU A 44 -4.57 4.37 10.50
CA LEU A 44 -4.09 3.07 10.98
C LEU A 44 -4.62 2.69 12.36
N VAL A 45 -4.41 3.49 13.41
CA VAL A 45 -4.72 3.08 14.79
C VAL A 45 -6.20 2.81 14.99
N ARG A 46 -7.06 3.73 14.52
CA ARG A 46 -8.52 3.57 14.62
C ARG A 46 -9.07 2.33 13.91
N PRO A 47 -8.68 2.01 12.66
CA PRO A 47 -9.12 0.75 12.05
C PRO A 47 -8.44 -0.47 12.68
N MET A 48 -7.20 -0.36 13.14
CA MET A 48 -6.47 -1.46 13.77
C MET A 48 -7.16 -1.91 15.07
N SER A 49 -7.60 -0.96 15.91
CA SER A 49 -8.34 -1.28 17.15
C SER A 49 -9.71 -1.93 16.92
N ARG A 50 -10.24 -1.85 15.70
CA ARG A 50 -11.47 -2.54 15.27
C ARG A 50 -11.19 -3.90 14.63
N GLY A 51 -9.92 -4.29 14.52
CA GLY A 51 -9.49 -5.49 13.80
C GLY A 51 -9.74 -5.41 12.30
N GLN A 52 -9.74 -4.20 11.74
CA GLN A 52 -10.05 -3.92 10.33
C GLN A 52 -8.81 -3.52 9.53
N VAL A 53 -7.63 -4.04 9.89
CA VAL A 53 -6.39 -3.79 9.16
C VAL A 53 -5.73 -5.12 8.80
N THR A 54 -5.36 -5.24 7.54
CA THR A 54 -4.43 -6.25 7.05
C THR A 54 -3.07 -5.57 6.82
N LEU A 55 -2.00 -6.14 7.36
CA LEU A 55 -0.63 -5.82 6.98
C LEU A 55 -0.23 -6.71 5.83
N ARG A 56 0.26 -6.10 4.75
CA ARG A 56 0.85 -6.77 3.60
C ARG A 56 2.32 -6.42 3.52
N VAL A 57 3.17 -7.43 3.59
CA VAL A 57 4.61 -7.28 3.40
C VAL A 57 4.95 -7.77 2.01
N ILE A 58 5.59 -6.91 1.20
CA ILE A 58 6.05 -7.25 -0.17
C ILE A 58 7.57 -7.44 -0.22
N HIS A 59 8.05 -8.29 -1.12
CA HIS A 59 9.47 -8.53 -1.40
C HIS A 59 9.66 -9.20 -2.77
N GLY A 60 10.91 -9.49 -3.14
CA GLY A 60 11.26 -10.28 -4.33
C GLY A 60 11.66 -9.48 -5.57
N TRP A 61 11.16 -8.26 -5.74
CA TRP A 61 11.65 -7.35 -6.78
C TRP A 61 13.04 -6.82 -6.44
N GLU A 62 14.04 -7.20 -7.23
CA GLU A 62 15.44 -6.79 -7.09
C GLU A 62 15.94 -6.09 -8.35
N ASN A 63 16.94 -5.20 -8.21
CA ASN A 63 17.73 -4.65 -9.31
C ASN A 63 16.94 -3.99 -10.47
N GLY A 64 15.80 -3.36 -10.17
CA GLY A 64 14.94 -2.72 -11.18
C GLY A 64 14.07 -3.70 -11.97
N SER A 65 13.93 -4.95 -11.51
CA SER A 65 12.91 -5.87 -12.01
C SER A 65 11.51 -5.34 -11.68
N PHE A 66 10.56 -5.65 -12.54
CA PHE A 66 9.15 -5.33 -12.32
C PHE A 66 8.23 -6.45 -12.82
N GLU A 67 8.77 -7.65 -12.99
CA GLU A 67 8.03 -8.82 -13.44
C GLU A 67 6.92 -9.16 -12.42
N PRO A 68 5.64 -9.17 -12.82
CA PRO A 68 4.53 -9.35 -11.87
C PRO A 68 4.58 -10.64 -11.03
N ASP A 69 5.23 -11.68 -11.54
CA ASP A 69 5.39 -12.98 -10.87
C ASP A 69 6.48 -12.97 -9.79
N ASP A 70 7.47 -12.07 -9.93
CA ASP A 70 8.59 -11.96 -8.99
C ASP A 70 8.21 -11.15 -7.73
N LEU A 71 7.11 -10.39 -7.78
CA LEU A 71 6.61 -9.66 -6.62
C LEU A 71 5.87 -10.61 -5.67
N GLN A 72 6.57 -11.03 -4.63
CA GLN A 72 6.03 -11.85 -3.56
C GLN A 72 5.40 -10.99 -2.48
N HIS A 73 4.46 -11.59 -1.74
CA HIS A 73 3.82 -10.93 -0.62
C HIS A 73 3.33 -11.93 0.42
N VAL A 74 3.01 -11.46 1.61
CA VAL A 74 2.23 -12.19 2.61
C VAL A 74 1.33 -11.22 3.37
N ASP A 75 0.10 -11.66 3.65
CA ASP A 75 -0.89 -10.87 4.38
C ASP A 75 -1.08 -11.37 5.83
N TYR A 76 -1.07 -10.44 6.78
CA TYR A 76 -1.29 -10.67 8.20
C TYR A 76 -2.45 -9.84 8.73
N ALA A 77 -3.28 -10.40 9.60
CA ALA A 77 -4.23 -9.61 10.36
C ALA A 77 -3.48 -8.75 11.38
N LEU A 78 -3.71 -7.43 11.35
CA LEU A 78 -3.04 -6.47 12.25
C LEU A 78 -4.07 -5.85 13.19
N ARG A 79 -4.01 -6.19 14.49
CA ARG A 79 -4.93 -5.69 15.52
C ARG A 79 -4.21 -4.90 16.62
N THR A 80 -2.93 -5.18 16.81
CA THR A 80 -2.10 -4.62 17.86
C THR A 80 -0.67 -4.40 17.38
N LEU A 81 0.09 -3.59 18.10
CA LEU A 81 1.54 -3.49 17.91
C LEU A 81 2.22 -4.86 18.14
N GLY A 82 1.69 -5.71 19.02
CA GLY A 82 2.21 -7.06 19.24
C GLY A 82 2.12 -7.94 17.99
N ASP A 83 1.04 -7.80 17.21
CA ASP A 83 0.92 -8.52 15.93
C ASP A 83 1.98 -8.05 14.93
N PHE A 84 2.26 -6.74 14.87
CA PHE A 84 3.32 -6.19 14.02
C PHE A 84 4.70 -6.74 14.40
N ARG A 85 5.04 -6.75 15.70
CA ARG A 85 6.31 -7.30 16.20
C ARG A 85 6.48 -8.78 15.88
N ALA A 86 5.39 -9.54 15.87
CA ALA A 86 5.43 -10.94 15.48
C ALA A 86 5.84 -11.09 14.01
N VAL A 87 5.29 -10.26 13.11
CA VAL A 87 5.67 -10.24 11.70
C VAL A 87 7.14 -9.85 11.50
N VAL A 88 7.61 -8.82 12.21
CA VAL A 88 9.05 -8.46 12.20
C VAL A 88 9.90 -9.67 12.59
N SER A 89 9.54 -10.34 13.68
CA SER A 89 10.27 -11.52 14.17
C SER A 89 10.29 -12.67 13.17
N ASP A 90 9.17 -12.92 12.47
CA ASP A 90 9.06 -13.96 11.45
C ASP A 90 10.05 -13.72 10.29
N PHE A 91 10.10 -12.49 9.77
CA PHE A 91 11.04 -12.10 8.71
C PHE A 91 12.50 -12.13 9.17
N GLU A 92 12.80 -11.59 10.35
CA GLU A 92 14.14 -11.66 10.93
C GLU A 92 14.60 -13.10 11.17
N GLN A 93 13.69 -13.98 11.58
CA GLN A 93 14.00 -15.40 11.75
C GLN A 93 14.31 -16.06 10.42
N ALA A 94 13.48 -15.84 9.38
CA ALA A 94 13.71 -16.38 8.05
C ALA A 94 15.08 -15.93 7.50
N ALA A 95 15.40 -14.64 7.61
CA ALA A 95 16.69 -14.09 7.22
C ALA A 95 17.87 -14.71 8.00
N ARG A 96 17.78 -14.79 9.34
CA ARG A 96 18.82 -15.41 10.18
C ARG A 96 19.06 -16.88 9.87
N GLN A 97 18.01 -17.60 9.50
CA GLN A 97 18.06 -19.02 9.15
C GLN A 97 18.40 -19.25 7.68
N ASN A 98 18.60 -18.19 6.89
CA ASN A 98 18.78 -18.24 5.44
C ASN A 98 17.71 -19.11 4.76
N SER A 99 16.48 -19.00 5.27
CA SER A 99 15.28 -19.67 4.74
C SER A 99 14.54 -18.71 3.81
N PRO A 100 13.69 -19.21 2.90
CA PRO A 100 12.84 -18.34 2.09
C PRO A 100 12.03 -17.39 2.98
N LEU A 101 11.91 -16.13 2.56
CA LEU A 101 11.06 -15.16 3.26
C LEU A 101 9.59 -15.63 3.23
N PRO A 102 8.80 -15.25 4.24
CA PRO A 102 7.38 -15.55 4.25
C PRO A 102 6.68 -15.03 2.97
N ALA A 103 5.91 -15.89 2.32
CA ALA A 103 5.16 -15.57 1.12
C ALA A 103 3.88 -16.41 1.02
N ASP A 104 2.80 -15.80 0.54
CA ASP A 104 1.58 -16.47 0.11
C ASP A 104 1.78 -17.13 -1.25
N ALA A 105 0.98 -18.16 -1.52
CA ALA A 105 1.12 -18.98 -2.73
C ALA A 105 0.65 -18.27 -4.02
N THR A 106 -0.08 -17.16 -3.90
CA THR A 106 -0.64 -16.43 -5.04
C THR A 106 0.18 -15.19 -5.34
N ALA A 107 0.55 -14.97 -6.61
CA ALA A 107 1.19 -13.74 -7.03
C ALA A 107 0.23 -12.55 -6.88
N ILE A 108 0.70 -11.47 -6.28
CA ILE A 108 -0.12 -10.29 -5.95
C ILE A 108 -0.54 -9.47 -7.16
N LEU A 109 0.27 -9.47 -8.23
CA LEU A 109 -0.01 -8.79 -9.48
C LEU A 109 -0.27 -9.76 -10.62
N ALA A 110 0.55 -10.82 -10.78
CA ALA A 110 0.47 -11.67 -11.97
C ALA A 110 -0.86 -12.40 -12.12
N ALA A 111 -1.41 -12.97 -11.04
CA ALA A 111 -2.70 -13.65 -11.09
C ALA A 111 -3.85 -12.67 -11.37
N PRO A 112 -4.01 -11.56 -10.62
CA PRO A 112 -5.01 -10.55 -10.94
C PRO A 112 -4.89 -9.95 -12.36
N LEU A 113 -3.67 -9.77 -12.86
CA LEU A 113 -3.43 -9.30 -14.23
C LEU A 113 -3.87 -10.34 -15.27
N ALA A 114 -3.53 -11.60 -15.06
CA ALA A 114 -3.94 -12.68 -15.96
C ALA A 114 -5.46 -12.80 -16.03
N ASP A 115 -6.14 -12.71 -14.89
CA ASP A 115 -7.60 -12.75 -14.81
C ASP A 115 -8.23 -11.55 -15.55
N ALA A 116 -7.75 -10.33 -15.30
CA ALA A 116 -8.28 -9.12 -15.95
C ALA A 116 -8.04 -9.11 -17.47
N ILE A 117 -6.91 -9.64 -17.94
CA ILE A 117 -6.64 -9.83 -19.37
C ILE A 117 -7.61 -10.85 -19.96
N ALA A 118 -7.79 -12.01 -19.31
CA ALA A 118 -8.68 -13.06 -19.79
C ALA A 118 -10.13 -12.57 -19.87
N ASP A 119 -10.60 -11.81 -18.88
CA ASP A 119 -11.93 -11.21 -18.88
C ASP A 119 -12.10 -10.18 -20.02
N ALA A 120 -11.08 -9.36 -20.27
CA ALA A 120 -11.09 -8.40 -21.38
C ALA A 120 -11.16 -9.10 -22.75
N GLU A 121 -10.36 -10.15 -22.95
CA GLU A 121 -10.37 -10.95 -24.17
C GLU A 121 -11.70 -11.70 -24.36
N ALA A 122 -12.25 -12.28 -23.29
CA ALA A 122 -13.58 -12.91 -23.29
C ALA A 122 -14.69 -11.90 -23.61
N GLY A 123 -14.52 -10.64 -23.20
CA GLY A 123 -15.36 -9.51 -23.57
C GLY A 123 -15.22 -9.03 -25.02
N GLY A 124 -14.36 -9.66 -25.82
CA GLY A 124 -14.14 -9.34 -27.24
C GLY A 124 -13.17 -8.17 -27.47
N LYS A 125 -12.42 -7.74 -26.45
CA LYS A 125 -11.43 -6.69 -26.57
C LYS A 125 -10.14 -7.24 -27.16
N THR A 126 -9.62 -6.58 -28.19
CA THR A 126 -8.28 -6.90 -28.73
C THR A 126 -7.24 -6.11 -27.95
N LEU A 127 -6.44 -6.80 -27.15
CA LEU A 127 -5.30 -6.23 -26.43
C LEU A 127 -4.05 -6.29 -27.30
N ILE A 128 -3.08 -5.43 -26.98
CA ILE A 128 -1.75 -5.49 -27.63
C ILE A 128 -1.03 -6.78 -27.20
N PRO A 129 -0.19 -7.39 -28.07
CA PRO A 129 0.43 -8.68 -27.78
C PRO A 129 1.33 -8.72 -26.54
N ASP A 130 1.92 -7.58 -26.18
CA ASP A 130 2.88 -7.38 -25.08
C ASP A 130 2.26 -6.64 -23.88
N ILE A 131 0.93 -6.77 -23.72
CA ILE A 131 0.17 -6.10 -22.66
C ILE A 131 0.64 -6.51 -21.27
N ARG A 132 1.14 -7.74 -21.10
CA ARG A 132 1.61 -8.25 -19.80
C ARG A 132 2.90 -7.57 -19.37
N GLU A 133 3.78 -7.31 -20.34
CA GLU A 133 5.11 -6.74 -20.16
C GLU A 133 5.09 -5.20 -20.17
N THR A 134 3.94 -4.58 -20.48
CA THR A 134 3.82 -3.13 -20.62
C THR A 134 2.78 -2.52 -19.66
N PRO A 135 3.13 -2.32 -18.37
CA PRO A 135 2.20 -1.78 -17.36
C PRO A 135 1.48 -0.49 -17.74
N ALA A 136 2.12 0.38 -18.53
CA ALA A 136 1.53 1.62 -19.00
C ALA A 136 0.24 1.43 -19.84
N HIS A 137 0.03 0.25 -20.42
CA HIS A 137 -1.17 -0.09 -21.19
C HIS A 137 -2.25 -0.80 -20.37
N TRP A 138 -1.98 -1.18 -19.12
CA TRP A 138 -3.00 -1.83 -18.29
C TRP A 138 -4.27 -0.99 -18.10
N PRO A 139 -4.22 0.35 -17.98
CA PRO A 139 -5.44 1.17 -17.93
C PRO A 139 -6.39 1.00 -19.13
N ASP A 140 -5.92 0.42 -20.24
CA ASP A 140 -6.73 0.25 -21.44
C ASP A 140 -7.86 -0.75 -21.25
N PHE A 141 -7.89 -1.61 -20.22
CA PHE A 141 -8.96 -2.60 -19.97
C PHE A 141 -9.57 -2.54 -18.56
N GLU A 142 -10.72 -3.19 -18.38
CA GLU A 142 -11.45 -3.20 -17.10
C GLU A 142 -10.61 -3.85 -15.99
N GLY A 143 -10.55 -3.22 -14.81
CA GLY A 143 -9.67 -3.64 -13.72
C GLY A 143 -8.19 -3.26 -13.90
N GLY A 144 -7.74 -3.01 -15.14
CA GLY A 144 -6.34 -2.76 -15.43
C GLY A 144 -5.79 -1.43 -14.90
N LEU A 145 -6.62 -0.39 -14.79
CA LEU A 145 -6.24 0.86 -14.11
C LEU A 145 -5.89 0.64 -12.62
N ALA A 146 -6.63 -0.25 -11.96
CA ALA A 146 -6.39 -0.58 -10.57
C ALA A 146 -5.07 -1.35 -10.39
N LEU A 147 -4.84 -2.31 -11.28
CA LEU A 147 -3.57 -3.03 -11.34
C LEU A 147 -2.39 -2.09 -11.60
N TYR A 148 -2.54 -1.14 -12.52
CA TYR A 148 -1.49 -0.16 -12.81
C TYR A 148 -1.19 0.74 -11.61
N THR A 149 -2.23 1.18 -10.89
CA THR A 149 -2.08 2.03 -9.71
C THR A 149 -1.38 1.28 -8.58
N LEU A 150 -1.78 0.02 -8.32
CA LEU A 150 -1.12 -0.84 -7.34
C LEU A 150 0.32 -1.15 -7.75
N PHE A 151 0.57 -1.41 -9.03
CA PHE A 151 1.92 -1.61 -9.57
C PHE A 151 2.83 -0.41 -9.27
N LYS A 152 2.39 0.83 -9.58
CA LYS A 152 3.17 2.04 -9.28
C LYS A 152 3.44 2.19 -7.78
N MET A 153 2.45 1.93 -6.95
CA MET A 153 2.61 1.97 -5.49
C MET A 153 3.64 0.96 -5.00
N TYR A 154 3.54 -0.32 -5.40
CA TYR A 154 4.52 -1.33 -5.03
C TYR A 154 5.93 -0.97 -5.56
N HIS A 155 6.03 -0.48 -6.79
CA HIS A 155 7.30 -0.07 -7.38
C HIS A 155 7.96 1.03 -6.55
N ARG A 156 7.21 2.05 -6.12
CA ARG A 156 7.74 3.12 -5.26
C ARG A 156 8.10 2.64 -3.86
N LEU A 157 7.36 1.70 -3.28
CA LEU A 157 7.72 1.12 -1.98
C LEU A 157 8.98 0.25 -2.03
N VAL A 158 9.29 -0.34 -3.19
CA VAL A 158 10.50 -1.16 -3.40
C VAL A 158 11.71 -0.29 -3.74
N TYR A 159 11.53 0.69 -4.62
CA TYR A 159 12.64 1.46 -5.20
C TYR A 159 12.79 2.90 -4.67
N GLY A 160 11.90 3.31 -3.77
CA GLY A 160 11.83 4.67 -3.25
C GLY A 160 11.10 5.63 -4.18
N GLU A 161 10.87 6.83 -3.66
CA GLU A 161 10.21 7.95 -4.33
C GLU A 161 10.74 9.27 -3.74
N ASP A 162 10.78 10.32 -4.57
CA ASP A 162 11.28 11.63 -4.16
C ASP A 162 10.19 12.43 -3.41
N ASP A 163 8.92 12.25 -3.79
CA ASP A 163 7.79 12.89 -3.13
C ASP A 163 7.50 12.24 -1.77
N THR A 164 7.62 13.00 -0.68
CA THR A 164 7.41 12.51 0.70
C THR A 164 6.01 11.97 0.99
N TYR A 165 5.00 12.44 0.25
CA TYR A 165 3.62 12.01 0.39
C TYR A 165 2.88 12.04 -0.94
N ARG A 166 2.15 10.97 -1.25
CA ARG A 166 1.21 10.90 -2.37
C ARG A 166 -0.16 10.44 -1.91
N CYS A 167 -1.19 10.91 -2.60
CA CYS A 167 -2.55 10.45 -2.41
C CYS A 167 -3.19 10.16 -3.76
N ALA A 168 -3.79 8.98 -3.89
CA ALA A 168 -4.57 8.58 -5.05
C ALA A 168 -5.91 7.99 -4.62
N GLN A 169 -6.85 7.87 -5.55
CA GLN A 169 -8.06 7.09 -5.37
C GLN A 169 -8.19 6.07 -6.49
N CYS A 170 -8.60 4.85 -6.15
CA CYS A 170 -8.73 3.78 -7.12
C CYS A 170 -9.84 2.81 -6.74
N GLU A 171 -10.64 2.40 -7.73
CA GLU A 171 -11.58 1.29 -7.58
C GLU A 171 -10.79 -0.02 -7.50
N THR A 172 -11.02 -0.82 -6.45
CA THR A 172 -10.40 -2.15 -6.30
C THR A 172 -11.50 -3.22 -6.32
N PRO A 173 -11.16 -4.52 -6.42
CA PRO A 173 -12.15 -5.58 -6.23
C PRO A 173 -12.89 -5.51 -4.88
N HIS A 174 -12.33 -4.80 -3.90
CA HIS A 174 -12.93 -4.56 -2.57
C HIS A 174 -13.63 -3.19 -2.47
N GLY A 175 -13.91 -2.53 -3.59
CA GLY A 175 -14.51 -1.21 -3.66
C GLY A 175 -13.51 -0.07 -3.78
N LEU A 176 -14.02 1.16 -3.85
CA LEU A 176 -13.25 2.39 -3.96
C LEU A 176 -12.37 2.64 -2.72
N ARG A 177 -11.07 2.85 -2.96
CA ARG A 177 -10.06 3.11 -1.93
C ARG A 177 -9.37 4.46 -2.12
N GLU A 178 -9.06 5.11 -1.01
CA GLU A 178 -8.01 6.12 -0.94
C GLU A 178 -6.67 5.41 -0.65
N ILE A 179 -5.65 5.75 -1.42
CA ILE A 179 -4.30 5.24 -1.26
C ILE A 179 -3.43 6.39 -0.77
N HIS A 180 -2.86 6.23 0.41
CA HIS A 180 -1.95 7.19 1.04
C HIS A 180 -0.55 6.58 1.08
N GLU A 181 0.38 7.13 0.31
CA GLU A 181 1.76 6.67 0.25
C GLU A 181 2.65 7.64 1.02
N PHE A 182 3.47 7.12 1.93
CA PHE A 182 4.38 7.86 2.77
C PHE A 182 5.81 7.41 2.45
N HIS A 183 6.65 8.34 2.02
CA HIS A 183 8.06 8.12 1.71
C HIS A 183 8.89 9.01 2.63
N LEU A 184 9.09 8.53 3.86
CA LEU A 184 9.59 9.32 4.98
C LEU A 184 10.96 8.83 5.42
N GLU A 185 11.73 9.69 6.10
CA GLU A 185 12.99 9.27 6.73
C GLU A 185 12.78 8.16 7.79
N GLU A 186 11.62 8.11 8.44
CA GLU A 186 11.25 7.07 9.41
C GLU A 186 10.88 5.73 8.76
N GLY A 187 10.66 5.72 7.45
CA GLY A 187 10.31 4.53 6.69
C GLY A 187 9.23 4.78 5.65
N GLU A 188 9.09 3.81 4.77
CA GLU A 188 8.19 3.87 3.62
C GLU A 188 7.04 2.88 3.74
N PHE A 189 5.82 3.35 3.53
CA PHE A 189 4.63 2.51 3.60
C PHE A 189 3.45 3.16 2.88
N ALA A 190 2.46 2.34 2.53
CA ALA A 190 1.19 2.80 1.98
C ALA A 190 0.00 2.31 2.80
N LEU A 191 -1.04 3.12 2.87
CA LEU A 191 -2.33 2.79 3.49
C LEU A 191 -3.43 2.91 2.45
N LEU A 192 -4.08 1.78 2.14
CA LEU A 192 -5.30 1.75 1.35
C LEU A 192 -6.48 1.72 2.30
N VAL A 193 -7.20 2.81 2.39
CA VAL A 193 -8.36 2.96 3.27
C VAL A 193 -9.64 2.99 2.44
N PRO A 194 -10.74 2.34 2.89
CA PRO A 194 -12.03 2.47 2.22
C PRO A 194 -12.50 3.93 2.27
N LEU A 195 -13.40 4.37 1.37
CA LEU A 195 -14.05 5.67 1.54
C LEU A 195 -14.89 5.72 2.82
N ARG A 196 -15.15 6.93 3.36
CA ARG A 196 -15.83 7.16 4.65
C ARG A 196 -17.14 6.37 4.80
N GLU A 197 -17.91 6.29 3.71
CA GLU A 197 -19.19 5.59 3.66
C GLU A 197 -19.07 4.06 3.74
N HIS A 198 -17.89 3.50 3.50
CA HIS A 198 -17.62 2.06 3.48
C HIS A 198 -16.66 1.57 4.60
N VAL A 199 -16.29 2.44 5.55
CA VAL A 199 -15.30 2.13 6.61
C VAL A 199 -15.71 0.96 7.51
N LYS A 200 -17.01 0.67 7.63
CA LYS A 200 -17.48 -0.40 8.53
C LYS A 200 -17.37 -1.79 7.92
N ASP A 201 -17.38 -1.90 6.60
CA ASP A 201 -17.59 -3.17 5.92
C ASP A 201 -16.34 -3.68 5.20
N THR A 202 -15.34 -2.81 5.01
CA THR A 202 -14.14 -3.14 4.24
C THR A 202 -12.87 -2.83 5.04
N PRO A 203 -11.97 -3.81 5.26
CA PRO A 203 -10.73 -3.57 6.00
C PRO A 203 -9.78 -2.64 5.22
N SER A 204 -9.00 -1.86 5.95
CA SER A 204 -7.85 -1.13 5.42
C SER A 204 -6.68 -2.08 5.17
N LEU A 205 -5.82 -1.73 4.23
CA LEU A 205 -4.58 -2.45 3.93
C LEU A 205 -3.39 -1.54 4.22
N LEU A 206 -2.50 -1.97 5.11
CA LEU A 206 -1.19 -1.38 5.30
C LEU A 206 -0.20 -2.18 4.45
N VAL A 207 0.56 -1.53 3.58
CA VAL A 207 1.52 -2.17 2.69
C VAL A 207 2.90 -1.59 2.94
N MET A 208 3.92 -2.44 3.02
CA MET A 208 5.32 -2.02 3.06
C MET A 208 6.24 -3.09 2.47
N HIS A 209 7.42 -2.68 2.01
CA HIS A 209 8.48 -3.61 1.65
C HIS A 209 9.09 -4.24 2.92
N GLU A 210 9.61 -5.47 2.83
CA GLU A 210 10.18 -6.18 4.00
C GLU A 210 11.27 -5.36 4.72
N SER A 211 12.10 -4.63 3.97
CA SER A 211 13.17 -3.79 4.53
C SER A 211 12.65 -2.65 5.42
N GLN A 212 11.36 -2.32 5.32
CA GLN A 212 10.71 -1.27 6.10
C GLN A 212 10.13 -1.78 7.42
N LEU A 213 10.12 -3.10 7.66
CA LEU A 213 9.58 -3.67 8.90
C LEU A 213 10.27 -3.11 10.15
N GLY A 214 11.61 -3.04 10.16
CA GLY A 214 12.37 -2.48 11.28
C GLY A 214 12.18 -0.98 11.49
N PRO A 215 12.38 -0.13 10.47
CA PRO A 215 12.11 1.31 10.58
C PRO A 215 10.68 1.63 11.05
N ILE A 216 9.68 0.95 10.48
CA ILE A 216 8.27 1.17 10.81
C ILE A 216 7.91 0.64 12.20
N GLU A 217 8.54 -0.46 12.66
CA GLU A 217 8.40 -0.89 14.06
C GLU A 217 8.77 0.26 15.00
N GLN A 218 9.92 0.89 14.76
CA GLN A 218 10.42 1.98 15.59
C GLN A 218 9.50 3.20 15.55
N LEU A 219 8.98 3.56 14.38
CA LEU A 219 7.99 4.61 14.22
C LEU A 219 6.70 4.31 15.01
N PHE A 220 6.21 3.08 14.94
CA PHE A 220 4.99 2.66 15.63
C PHE A 220 5.18 2.63 17.15
N GLU A 221 6.32 2.15 17.65
CA GLU A 221 6.63 2.16 19.07
C GLU A 221 6.63 3.56 19.69
N GLN A 222 7.10 4.55 18.94
CA GLN A 222 7.17 5.93 19.39
C GLN A 222 5.83 6.67 19.26
N SER A 223 4.96 6.22 18.35
CA SER A 223 3.76 6.97 17.96
C SER A 223 2.48 6.36 18.51
N LEU A 224 2.33 5.04 18.47
CA LEU A 224 1.05 4.39 18.75
C LEU A 224 0.60 4.45 20.22
N PRO A 225 1.49 4.27 21.22
CA PRO A 225 1.10 4.33 22.64
C PRO A 225 0.51 5.69 23.06
N LEU A 226 0.81 6.76 22.32
CA LEU A 226 0.24 8.09 22.56
C LEU A 226 -1.29 8.14 22.33
N PHE A 227 -1.87 7.10 21.73
CA PHE A 227 -3.29 7.01 21.43
C PHE A 227 -4.04 6.01 22.30
N ASP A 228 -3.36 5.28 23.18
CA ASP A 228 -4.00 4.31 24.09
C ASP A 228 -4.70 5.00 25.29
N ASP A 229 -4.40 6.28 25.54
CA ASP A 229 -4.95 7.10 26.64
C ASP A 229 -6.12 8.02 26.24
N PHE A 230 -6.72 7.86 25.05
CA PHE A 230 -7.80 8.72 24.53
C PHE A 230 -9.12 7.98 24.22
#